data_AF-A0A078A138-F1
#
_entry.id   AF-A0A078A138-F1
#
_cell.length_a   1.000
_cell.length_b   1.000
_cell.length_c   1.000
_cell.angle_alpha   90.00
_cell.angle_beta   90.00
_cell.angle_gamma   90.00
#
_symmetry.space_group_name_H-M   'P 1'
#
loop_
_entity.id
_entity.type
_entity.pdbx_description
1 polymer ?
#
loop_
_entity_poly.entity_id
_entity_poly.type
_entity_poly.pdbx_seq_one_letter_code
_entity_poly.pdbx_strand_id
1 'polypeptide(L)'
;MDVFGIPVSLTYKNEPRIKSFSGGFATIFMRSGVLAYLLYQCVDVLKRKTILQSSSLKLDLSNEENMYRLTQNEFDIAFKAEYNFFKTEPEVQENIELYAYIQLSQNIYTWTTQNGRSTQVRQRNRLETEICQYGRLGLQEDTIDYLNIAKTYQCPKKLDFQLQGSYSARVSKQIQIGIYPCNQTYLDITTNGTKKQLIL
;
A
#
# COMPACT_ATOMS: atom_id res chain seq x y z
N MET A 1 40.42 -7.88 63.12
CA MET A 1 39.83 -8.92 63.97
C MET A 1 40.80 -9.17 65.12
N ASP A 2 40.31 -9.27 66.35
CA ASP A 2 41.14 -9.70 67.48
C ASP A 2 41.31 -11.24 67.46
N VAL A 3 42.28 -11.77 68.20
CA VAL A 3 42.70 -13.19 68.29
C VAL A 3 41.55 -14.16 68.61
N PHE A 4 40.41 -13.67 69.07
CA PHE A 4 39.20 -14.44 69.34
C PHE A 4 38.09 -14.33 68.28
N GLY A 5 38.38 -13.78 67.10
CA GLY A 5 37.43 -13.73 65.98
C GLY A 5 36.28 -12.74 66.14
N ILE A 6 36.32 -11.88 67.17
CA ILE A 6 35.32 -10.85 67.40
C ILE A 6 35.62 -9.65 66.46
N PRO A 7 34.64 -9.17 65.68
CA PRO A 7 34.84 -7.98 64.85
C PRO A 7 35.07 -6.77 65.76
N VAL A 8 36.27 -6.20 65.68
CA VAL A 8 36.61 -4.95 66.39
C VAL A 8 35.79 -3.83 65.76
N SER A 9 34.68 -3.48 66.40
CA SER A 9 33.84 -2.35 66.03
C SER A 9 34.39 -1.09 66.70
N LEU A 10 34.90 -0.14 65.91
CA LEU A 10 35.28 1.18 66.39
C LEU A 10 34.03 1.91 66.88
N THR A 11 33.79 1.85 68.19
CA THR A 11 32.69 2.52 68.87
C THR A 11 33.15 3.91 69.29
N TYR A 12 32.59 4.95 68.67
CA TYR A 12 32.78 6.33 69.11
C TYR A 12 31.65 6.69 70.09
N LYS A 13 31.99 6.91 71.37
CA LYS A 13 31.03 7.20 72.47
C LYS A 13 29.90 6.15 72.62
N ASN A 14 30.26 4.87 72.71
CA ASN A 14 29.34 3.77 73.06
C ASN A 14 28.12 3.55 72.14
N GLU A 15 28.03 4.21 70.98
CA GLU A 15 27.02 3.90 69.97
C GLU A 15 27.66 3.22 68.74
N PRO A 16 27.17 2.05 68.30
CA PRO A 16 27.73 1.32 67.16
C PRO A 16 27.37 1.92 65.79
N ARG A 17 26.61 3.03 65.76
CA ARG A 17 26.23 3.75 64.53
C ARG A 17 26.49 5.24 64.73
N ILE A 18 27.45 5.78 63.99
CA ILE A 18 27.66 7.23 63.94
C ILE A 18 26.45 7.85 63.22
N LYS A 19 25.51 8.42 63.98
CA LYS A 19 24.41 9.24 63.43
C LYS A 19 24.99 10.57 62.97
N SER A 20 25.61 10.60 61.79
CA SER A 20 26.05 11.87 61.20
C SER A 20 24.83 12.62 60.67
N PHE A 21 24.57 13.80 61.24
CA PHE A 21 23.51 14.70 60.79
C PHE A 21 23.66 15.04 59.29
N SER A 22 24.91 15.15 58.82
CA SER A 22 25.26 15.34 57.40
C SER A 22 24.87 14.17 56.51
N GLY A 23 24.99 12.91 56.98
CA GLY A 23 24.60 11.72 56.22
C GLY A 23 23.08 11.59 56.07
N GLY A 24 22.33 12.02 57.08
CA GLY A 24 20.87 12.12 57.01
C GLY A 24 20.39 13.10 55.94
N PHE A 25 20.99 14.30 55.89
CA PHE A 25 20.66 15.33 54.90
C PHE A 25 20.95 14.86 53.47
N ALA A 26 22.12 14.26 53.24
CA ALA A 26 22.48 13.71 51.92
C ALA A 26 21.49 12.64 51.43
N THR A 27 21.00 11.79 52.34
CA THR A 27 20.03 10.74 52.01
C THR A 27 18.67 11.32 51.62
N ILE A 28 18.20 12.37 52.32
CA ILE A 28 16.96 13.07 52.00
C ILE A 28 17.07 13.73 50.63
N PHE A 29 18.19 14.42 50.36
CA PHE A 29 18.43 15.09 49.09
C PHE A 29 18.41 14.12 47.89
N MET A 30 19.10 12.98 48.02
CA MET A 30 19.09 11.94 46.97
C MET A 30 17.69 11.38 46.71
N ARG A 31 16.91 11.09 47.77
CA ARG A 31 15.54 10.58 47.63
C ARG A 31 14.60 11.60 47.00
N SER A 32 14.75 12.89 47.36
CA SER A 32 13.99 13.98 46.74
C SER A 32 14.34 14.14 45.25
N GLY A 33 15.61 13.99 44.87
CA GLY A 33 16.04 14.03 43.47
C GLY A 33 15.40 12.93 42.62
N VAL A 34 15.39 11.68 43.12
CA VAL A 34 14.73 10.56 42.43
C VAL A 34 13.22 10.80 42.31
N LEU A 35 12.57 11.32 43.35
CA LEU A 35 11.15 11.64 43.31
C LEU A 35 10.83 12.72 42.27
N ALA A 36 11.63 13.78 42.20
CA ALA A 36 11.47 14.84 41.20
C ALA A 36 11.63 14.31 39.77
N TYR A 37 12.61 13.42 39.55
CA TYR A 37 12.81 12.77 38.26
C TYR A 37 11.61 11.89 37.85
N LEU A 38 11.04 11.13 38.79
CA LEU A 38 9.83 10.33 38.54
C LEU A 38 8.62 11.20 38.20
N LEU A 39 8.41 12.29 38.93
CA LEU A 39 7.32 13.23 38.63
C LEU A 39 7.48 13.87 37.24
N TYR A 40 8.71 14.22 36.86
CA TYR A 40 9.01 14.72 35.51
C TYR A 40 8.64 13.71 34.43
N GLN A 41 9.05 12.45 34.58
CA GLN A 41 8.69 11.35 33.66
C GLN A 41 7.16 11.15 33.57
N CYS A 42 6.44 11.19 34.70
CA CYS A 42 4.97 11.10 34.70
C CYS A 42 4.33 12.25 33.92
N VAL A 43 4.82 13.48 34.08
CA VAL A 43 4.33 14.63 33.31
C VAL A 43 4.64 14.48 31.82
N ASP A 44 5.81 13.97 31.43
CA ASP A 44 6.13 13.68 30.02
C ASP A 44 5.17 12.65 29.43
N VAL A 45 4.89 11.56 30.16
CA VAL A 45 3.95 10.51 29.74
C VAL A 45 2.52 11.03 29.65
N LEU A 46 2.07 11.88 30.58
CA LEU A 46 0.73 12.49 30.53
C LEU A 46 0.61 13.55 29.42
N LYS A 47 1.70 14.27 29.13
CA LYS A 47 1.78 15.29 28.05
C LYS A 47 1.98 14.69 26.68
N ARG A 48 2.55 13.48 26.58
CA ARG A 48 2.39 12.62 25.40
C ARG A 48 0.91 12.31 25.31
N LYS A 49 0.16 13.23 24.69
CA LYS A 49 -1.16 12.96 24.13
C LYS A 49 -1.06 11.57 23.53
N THR A 50 -1.82 10.64 24.06
CA THR A 50 -2.14 9.40 23.39
C THR A 50 -2.86 9.82 22.11
N ILE A 51 -2.06 10.17 21.10
CA ILE A 51 -2.50 10.28 19.74
C ILE A 51 -2.82 8.83 19.38
N LEU A 52 -4.03 8.39 19.72
CA LEU A 52 -4.66 7.22 19.11
C LEU A 52 -4.84 7.60 17.64
N GLN A 53 -3.74 7.48 16.89
CA GLN A 53 -3.66 7.83 15.47
C GLN A 53 -4.12 6.69 14.56
N SER A 54 -4.64 5.61 15.15
CA SER A 54 -5.14 4.45 14.43
C SER A 54 -6.61 4.24 14.73
N SER A 55 -7.46 5.03 14.05
CA SER A 55 -8.84 4.62 13.82
C SER A 55 -8.82 3.59 12.69
N SER A 56 -9.21 2.34 12.97
CA SER A 56 -9.41 1.33 11.94
C SER A 56 -10.91 1.17 11.70
N LEU A 57 -11.36 1.52 10.49
CA LEU A 57 -12.72 1.27 10.06
C LEU A 57 -12.76 -0.12 9.41
N LYS A 58 -13.40 -1.08 10.09
CA LYS A 58 -13.66 -2.40 9.52
C LYS A 58 -14.99 -2.36 8.78
N LEU A 59 -14.93 -2.41 7.46
CA LEU A 59 -16.11 -2.41 6.60
C LEU A 59 -16.57 -3.84 6.31
N ASP A 60 -17.89 -4.05 6.31
CA ASP A 60 -18.47 -5.29 5.78
C ASP A 60 -18.66 -5.16 4.27
N LEU A 61 -17.61 -5.57 3.54
CA LEU A 61 -17.58 -5.55 2.08
C LEU A 61 -18.63 -6.45 1.41
N SER A 62 -19.38 -7.27 2.16
CA SER A 62 -20.40 -8.18 1.62
C SER A 62 -21.72 -7.46 1.36
N ASN A 63 -22.05 -6.50 2.23
CA ASN A 63 -23.27 -5.70 2.21
C ASN A 63 -23.01 -4.22 1.91
N GLU A 64 -21.77 -3.86 1.60
CA GLU A 64 -21.40 -2.47 1.36
C GLU A 64 -21.96 -1.94 0.03
N GLU A 65 -22.80 -0.91 0.14
CA GLU A 65 -23.39 -0.20 -1.00
C GLU A 65 -22.50 0.95 -1.51
N ASN A 66 -21.48 1.33 -0.73
CA ASN A 66 -20.57 2.41 -1.09
C ASN A 66 -19.77 2.05 -2.33
N MET A 67 -19.76 2.97 -3.29
CA MET A 67 -19.03 2.83 -4.55
C MET A 67 -17.94 3.88 -4.60
N TYR A 68 -16.69 3.42 -4.69
CA TYR A 68 -15.55 4.28 -4.88
C TYR A 68 -15.42 4.57 -6.37
N ARG A 69 -15.50 5.85 -6.75
CA ARG A 69 -15.30 6.29 -8.12
C ARG A 69 -13.87 6.80 -8.24
N LEU A 70 -13.05 6.11 -9.01
CA LEU A 70 -11.72 6.56 -9.36
C LEU A 70 -11.84 7.32 -10.67
N THR A 71 -11.61 8.62 -10.62
CA THR A 71 -11.55 9.46 -11.81
C THR A 71 -10.11 9.73 -12.20
N GLN A 72 -9.88 10.14 -13.44
CA GLN A 72 -8.54 10.45 -13.97
C GLN A 72 -7.76 11.49 -13.14
N ASN A 73 -8.45 12.35 -12.39
CA ASN A 73 -7.83 13.36 -11.53
C ASN A 73 -7.23 12.77 -10.24
N GLU A 74 -7.78 11.66 -9.77
CA GLU A 74 -7.41 11.03 -8.49
C GLU A 74 -6.55 9.78 -8.69
N PHE A 75 -6.73 9.14 -9.84
CA PHE A 75 -6.05 7.90 -10.19
C PHE A 75 -5.74 7.88 -11.68
N ASP A 76 -4.49 7.56 -12.00
CA ASP A 76 -4.05 7.36 -13.37
C ASP A 76 -3.18 6.11 -13.44
N ILE A 77 -3.22 5.43 -14.58
CA ILE A 77 -2.53 4.16 -14.77
C ILE A 77 -1.95 4.08 -16.17
N ALA A 78 -0.71 3.61 -16.23
CA ALA A 78 0.01 3.32 -17.45
C ALA A 78 0.55 1.89 -17.39
N PHE A 79 0.52 1.18 -18.51
CA PHE A 79 1.05 -0.17 -18.61
C PHE A 79 1.76 -0.37 -19.95
N LYS A 80 2.77 -1.25 -19.97
CA LYS A 80 3.47 -1.69 -21.17
C LYS A 80 3.63 -3.22 -21.14
N ALA A 81 3.62 -3.84 -22.31
CA ALA A 81 4.02 -5.23 -22.46
C ALA A 81 5.52 -5.28 -22.79
N GLU A 82 6.28 -6.05 -22.02
CA GLU A 82 7.70 -6.31 -22.28
C GLU A 82 7.95 -7.80 -22.44
N TYR A 83 8.71 -8.14 -23.48
CA TYR A 83 9.20 -9.47 -23.75
C TYR A 83 10.54 -9.67 -23.06
N ASN A 84 10.65 -10.72 -22.24
CA ASN A 84 11.83 -10.97 -21.42
C ASN A 84 13.13 -11.13 -22.24
N PHE A 85 13.03 -11.60 -23.49
CA PHE A 85 14.17 -11.84 -24.37
C PHE A 85 14.39 -10.73 -25.41
N PHE A 86 13.92 -9.50 -25.13
CA PHE A 86 14.08 -8.35 -26.04
C PHE A 86 15.54 -8.08 -26.46
N LYS A 87 16.53 -8.47 -25.65
CA LYS A 87 17.95 -8.29 -25.98
C LYS A 87 18.43 -9.23 -27.09
N THR A 88 17.87 -10.43 -27.17
CA THR A 88 18.24 -11.44 -28.18
C THR A 88 17.32 -11.38 -29.38
N GLU A 89 16.06 -11.00 -29.19
CA GLU A 89 15.02 -10.98 -30.22
C GLU A 89 14.23 -9.65 -30.17
N PRO A 90 14.86 -8.52 -30.59
CA PRO A 90 14.22 -7.20 -30.53
C PRO A 90 12.99 -7.10 -31.44
N GLU A 91 12.97 -7.84 -32.55
CA GLU A 91 11.85 -7.84 -33.49
C GLU A 91 10.53 -8.33 -32.88
N VAL A 92 10.60 -9.22 -31.88
CA VAL A 92 9.42 -9.71 -31.14
C VAL A 92 8.83 -8.60 -30.28
N GLN A 93 9.68 -7.77 -29.67
CA GLN A 93 9.24 -6.63 -28.87
C GLN A 93 8.59 -5.55 -29.75
N GLU A 94 9.19 -5.26 -30.91
CA GLU A 94 8.64 -4.29 -31.87
C GLU A 94 7.29 -4.73 -32.45
N ASN A 95 7.04 -6.04 -32.51
CA ASN A 95 5.81 -6.63 -33.02
C ASN A 95 5.00 -7.35 -31.93
N ILE A 96 5.12 -6.93 -30.67
CA ILE A 96 4.49 -7.64 -29.54
C ILE A 96 2.95 -7.74 -29.68
N GLU A 97 2.35 -6.75 -30.35
CA GLU A 97 0.93 -6.70 -30.70
C GLU A 97 0.47 -7.82 -31.65
N LEU A 98 1.37 -8.45 -32.40
CA LEU A 98 1.06 -9.63 -33.23
C LEU A 98 0.89 -10.90 -32.38
N TYR A 99 1.44 -10.91 -31.17
CA TYR A 99 1.46 -12.08 -30.29
C TYR A 99 0.47 -11.94 -29.14
N ALA A 100 0.43 -10.77 -28.51
CA ALA A 100 -0.42 -10.51 -27.37
C ALA A 100 -0.89 -9.06 -27.33
N TYR A 101 -2.05 -8.84 -26.72
CA TYR A 101 -2.53 -7.52 -26.40
C TYR A 101 -2.98 -7.44 -24.94
N ILE A 102 -2.86 -6.25 -24.38
CA ILE A 102 -3.36 -5.94 -23.04
C ILE A 102 -4.78 -5.38 -23.19
N GLN A 103 -5.71 -5.92 -22.43
CA GLN A 103 -7.08 -5.43 -22.36
C GLN A 103 -7.41 -5.03 -20.93
N LEU A 104 -7.72 -3.75 -20.78
CA LEU A 104 -8.27 -3.19 -19.56
C LEU A 104 -9.79 -3.32 -19.60
N SER A 105 -10.38 -3.79 -18.50
CA SER A 105 -11.82 -3.92 -18.38
C SER A 105 -12.31 -3.70 -16.97
N GLN A 106 -13.54 -3.21 -16.83
CA GLN A 106 -14.26 -3.20 -15.58
C GLN A 106 -15.25 -4.36 -15.59
N ASN A 107 -15.06 -5.30 -14.67
CA ASN A 107 -15.99 -6.39 -14.46
C ASN A 107 -16.99 -6.02 -13.38
N ILE A 108 -18.26 -6.27 -13.66
CA ILE A 108 -19.37 -6.11 -12.73
C ILE A 108 -19.96 -7.50 -12.52
N TYR A 109 -19.95 -7.95 -11.27
CA TYR A 109 -20.52 -9.21 -10.82
C TYR A 109 -21.77 -8.90 -10.01
N THR A 110 -22.91 -9.42 -10.44
CA THR A 110 -24.19 -9.25 -9.74
C THR A 110 -24.83 -10.61 -9.48
N TRP A 111 -25.19 -10.88 -8.23
CA TRP A 111 -26.02 -12.04 -7.91
C TRP A 111 -27.47 -11.79 -8.31
N THR A 112 -28.01 -12.64 -9.17
CA THR A 112 -29.40 -12.59 -9.62
C THR A 112 -30.07 -13.93 -9.35
N THR A 113 -31.33 -13.91 -8.92
CA THR A 113 -32.10 -15.15 -8.76
C THR A 113 -32.74 -15.51 -10.09
N GLN A 114 -32.29 -16.60 -10.71
CA GLN A 114 -32.90 -17.15 -11.91
C GLN A 114 -33.45 -18.54 -11.58
N ASN A 115 -34.75 -18.75 -11.79
CA ASN A 115 -35.43 -20.03 -11.53
C ASN A 115 -35.24 -20.56 -10.10
N GLY A 116 -35.28 -19.68 -9.10
CA GLY A 116 -35.10 -20.05 -7.68
C GLY A 116 -33.66 -20.39 -7.27
N ARG A 117 -32.68 -20.29 -8.17
CA ARG A 117 -31.25 -20.44 -7.87
C ARG A 117 -30.54 -19.10 -7.98
N SER A 118 -29.65 -18.82 -7.03
CA SER A 118 -28.79 -17.64 -7.08
C SER A 118 -27.64 -17.89 -8.06
N THR A 119 -27.58 -17.12 -9.14
CA THR A 119 -26.52 -17.18 -10.15
C THR A 119 -25.78 -15.86 -10.20
N GLN A 120 -24.45 -15.93 -10.32
CA GLN A 120 -23.62 -14.74 -10.48
C GLN A 120 -23.51 -14.39 -11.96
N VAL A 121 -24.03 -13.23 -12.35
CA VAL A 121 -23.92 -12.69 -13.70
C VAL A 121 -22.67 -11.81 -13.78
N ARG A 122 -21.82 -12.07 -14.78
CA ARG A 122 -20.62 -11.26 -15.06
C ARG A 122 -20.86 -10.39 -16.29
N GLN A 123 -20.87 -9.08 -16.09
CA GLN A 123 -20.79 -8.09 -17.16
C GLN A 123 -19.36 -7.56 -17.27
N ARG A 124 -18.77 -7.59 -18.47
CA ARG A 124 -17.43 -7.07 -18.73
C ARG A 124 -17.52 -5.86 -19.63
N ASN A 125 -17.11 -4.70 -19.11
CA ASN A 125 -17.02 -3.47 -19.89
C ASN A 125 -15.56 -3.25 -20.28
N ARG A 126 -15.25 -3.34 -21.57
CA ARG A 126 -13.91 -3.09 -22.10
C ARG A 126 -13.64 -1.60 -22.14
N LEU A 127 -12.42 -1.22 -21.81
CA LEU A 127 -11.97 0.17 -21.82
C LEU A 127 -11.01 0.37 -22.98
N GLU A 128 -11.19 1.48 -23.69
CA GLU A 128 -10.28 1.87 -24.75
C GLU A 128 -8.99 2.46 -24.17
N THR A 129 -7.88 2.11 -24.81
CA THR A 129 -6.53 2.54 -24.44
C THR A 129 -5.89 3.30 -25.59
N GLU A 130 -4.95 4.16 -25.26
CA GLU A 130 -4.15 4.95 -26.18
C GLU A 130 -2.73 5.08 -25.64
N ILE A 131 -1.80 5.56 -26.47
CA ILE A 131 -0.46 5.89 -26.01
C ILE A 131 -0.56 7.02 -24.98
N CYS A 132 0.13 6.87 -23.85
CA CYS A 132 0.10 7.87 -22.78
C CYS A 132 0.60 9.23 -23.28
N GLN A 133 -0.13 10.31 -22.99
CA GLN A 133 0.26 11.67 -23.36
C GLN A 133 1.02 12.37 -22.23
N TYR A 134 1.73 13.45 -22.55
CA TYR A 134 2.34 14.33 -21.53
C TYR A 134 1.29 14.92 -20.59
N GLY A 135 1.68 15.16 -19.34
CA GLY A 135 0.76 15.65 -18.29
C GLY A 135 -0.11 14.57 -17.63
N ARG A 136 0.00 13.30 -18.07
CA ARG A 136 -0.58 12.14 -17.37
C ARG A 136 0.31 11.71 -16.20
N LEU A 137 -0.25 10.90 -15.29
CA LEU A 137 0.48 10.28 -14.15
C LEU A 137 1.06 11.25 -13.11
N GLY A 138 0.82 12.57 -13.21
CA GLY A 138 1.38 13.56 -12.29
C GLY A 138 2.91 13.69 -12.36
N LEU A 139 3.52 13.26 -13.46
CA LEU A 139 4.97 13.29 -13.66
C LEU A 139 5.40 14.53 -14.45
N GLN A 140 6.61 15.02 -14.18
CA GLN A 140 7.25 16.07 -14.98
C GLN A 140 7.62 15.55 -16.38
N GLU A 141 7.63 16.43 -17.38
CA GLU A 141 7.89 16.08 -18.78
C GLU A 141 9.26 15.40 -18.97
N ASP A 142 10.32 15.91 -18.33
CA ASP A 142 11.66 15.31 -18.36
C ASP A 142 11.67 13.85 -17.88
N THR A 143 10.86 13.53 -16.87
CA THR A 143 10.72 12.17 -16.34
C THR A 143 9.96 11.26 -17.30
N ILE A 144 8.92 11.80 -17.96
CA ILE A 144 8.14 11.08 -18.97
C ILE A 144 9.03 10.70 -20.16
N ASP A 145 9.90 11.62 -20.58
CA ASP A 145 10.86 11.40 -21.67
C ASP A 145 11.94 10.40 -21.29
N TYR A 146 12.56 10.58 -20.12
CA TYR A 146 13.59 9.66 -19.62
C TYR A 146 13.07 8.22 -19.51
N LEU A 147 11.82 8.04 -19.05
CA LEU A 147 11.18 6.73 -18.92
C LEU A 147 10.52 6.23 -20.22
N ASN A 148 10.57 7.01 -21.30
CA ASN A 148 9.89 6.74 -22.58
C ASN A 148 8.39 6.40 -22.41
N ILE A 149 7.71 7.03 -21.43
CA ILE A 149 6.30 6.77 -21.13
C ILE A 149 5.42 7.16 -22.33
N ALA A 150 5.68 8.33 -22.92
CA ALA A 150 4.90 8.86 -24.04
C ALA A 150 5.05 8.08 -25.37
N LYS A 151 5.93 7.07 -25.42
CA LYS A 151 6.18 6.27 -26.62
C LYS A 151 5.77 4.81 -26.45
N THR A 152 5.93 4.26 -25.26
CA THR A 152 5.86 2.80 -25.04
C THR A 152 4.73 2.37 -24.11
N TYR A 153 4.20 3.28 -23.30
CA TYR A 153 3.15 2.95 -22.34
C TYR A 153 1.78 3.29 -22.91
N GLN A 154 0.81 2.46 -22.58
CA GLN A 154 -0.59 2.68 -22.86
C GLN A 154 -1.33 3.12 -21.60
N CYS A 155 -2.24 4.07 -21.79
CA CYS A 155 -3.11 4.66 -20.79
C CYS A 155 -4.56 4.48 -21.24
N PRO A 156 -5.53 4.36 -20.33
CA PRO A 156 -6.95 4.45 -20.70
C PRO A 156 -7.26 5.86 -21.23
N LYS A 157 -8.04 5.92 -22.32
CA LYS A 157 -8.50 7.20 -22.91
C LYS A 157 -9.35 8.01 -21.94
N LYS A 158 -10.24 7.31 -21.23
CA LYS A 158 -11.10 7.88 -20.19
C LYS A 158 -11.12 6.96 -18.99
N LEU A 159 -10.81 7.51 -17.82
CA LEU A 159 -10.81 6.77 -16.56
C LEU A 159 -11.97 7.24 -15.67
N ASP A 160 -12.94 6.35 -15.47
CA ASP A 160 -14.05 6.48 -14.52
C ASP A 160 -14.34 5.09 -13.96
N PHE A 161 -13.41 4.57 -13.16
CA PHE A 161 -13.56 3.24 -12.58
C PHE A 161 -14.47 3.29 -11.37
N GLN A 162 -15.30 2.26 -11.25
CA GLN A 162 -16.16 2.07 -10.10
C GLN A 162 -15.68 0.82 -9.38
N LEU A 163 -15.21 0.99 -8.15
CA LEU A 163 -14.83 -0.08 -7.25
C LEU A 163 -15.90 -0.24 -6.18
N GLN A 164 -16.38 -1.47 -6.00
CA GLN A 164 -17.44 -1.77 -5.04
C GLN A 164 -17.36 -3.23 -4.60
N GLY A 165 -17.52 -3.44 -3.28
CA GLY A 165 -17.74 -4.76 -2.69
C GLY A 165 -16.57 -5.74 -2.80
N SER A 166 -16.66 -6.82 -2.04
CA SER A 166 -15.77 -7.99 -2.18
C SER A 166 -16.29 -8.96 -3.25
N TYR A 167 -15.48 -9.96 -3.62
CA TYR A 167 -15.88 -10.98 -4.60
C TYR A 167 -17.18 -11.73 -4.21
N SER A 168 -17.44 -11.88 -2.92
CA SER A 168 -18.63 -12.54 -2.37
C SER A 168 -19.80 -11.60 -2.10
N ALA A 169 -19.66 -10.30 -2.38
CA ALA A 169 -20.71 -9.31 -2.19
C ALA A 169 -21.87 -9.51 -3.17
N ARG A 170 -23.03 -8.95 -2.85
CA ARG A 170 -24.22 -8.96 -3.74
C ARG A 170 -23.92 -8.32 -5.09
N VAL A 171 -23.15 -7.24 -5.08
CA VAL A 171 -22.61 -6.56 -6.26
C VAL A 171 -21.12 -6.34 -6.04
N SER A 172 -20.30 -6.77 -6.98
CA SER A 172 -18.86 -6.48 -6.99
C SER A 172 -18.46 -5.81 -8.28
N LYS A 173 -17.73 -4.70 -8.19
CA LYS A 173 -17.16 -4.00 -9.33
C LYS A 173 -15.65 -3.96 -9.18
N GLN A 174 -14.94 -4.51 -10.15
CA GLN A 174 -13.51 -4.74 -10.10
C GLN A 174 -12.87 -4.36 -11.43
N ILE A 175 -11.63 -3.87 -11.35
CA ILE A 175 -10.81 -3.61 -12.54
C ILE A 175 -10.02 -4.89 -12.84
N GLN A 176 -10.01 -5.29 -14.10
CA GLN A 176 -9.21 -6.41 -14.60
C GLN A 176 -8.30 -5.92 -15.72
N ILE A 177 -7.00 -6.16 -15.54
CA ILE A 177 -6.00 -6.11 -16.61
C ILE A 177 -5.77 -7.55 -17.05
N GLY A 178 -6.07 -7.84 -18.31
CA GLY A 178 -5.83 -9.15 -18.91
C GLY A 178 -4.83 -9.05 -20.05
N ILE A 179 -3.95 -10.04 -20.14
CA ILE A 179 -3.11 -10.26 -21.32
C ILE A 179 -3.79 -11.38 -22.11
N TYR A 180 -4.08 -11.12 -23.37
CA TYR A 180 -4.76 -12.07 -24.25
C TYR A 180 -3.89 -12.35 -25.47
N PRO A 181 -3.93 -13.59 -26.00
CA PRO A 181 -3.31 -13.88 -27.28
C PRO A 181 -3.96 -13.02 -28.36
N CYS A 182 -3.15 -12.56 -29.29
CA CYS A 182 -3.60 -11.77 -30.41
C CYS A 182 -4.62 -12.55 -31.27
N ASN A 183 -5.63 -11.84 -31.77
CA ASN A 183 -6.62 -12.34 -32.72
C ASN A 183 -6.75 -11.32 -33.85
N GLN A 184 -6.87 -11.80 -35.09
CA GLN A 184 -6.99 -10.95 -36.28
C GLN A 184 -8.08 -9.88 -36.14
N THR A 185 -9.23 -10.19 -35.52
CA THR A 185 -10.28 -9.19 -35.28
C THR A 185 -9.81 -7.99 -34.46
N TYR A 186 -8.94 -8.21 -33.47
CA TYR A 186 -8.38 -7.14 -32.66
C TYR A 186 -7.35 -6.33 -33.45
N LEU A 187 -6.46 -7.01 -34.18
CA LEU A 187 -5.47 -6.36 -35.06
C LEU A 187 -6.14 -5.49 -36.12
N ASP A 188 -7.23 -5.95 -36.71
CA ASP A 188 -7.94 -5.20 -37.74
C ASP A 188 -8.50 -3.89 -37.17
N ILE A 189 -9.01 -3.92 -35.94
CA ILE A 189 -9.54 -2.74 -35.23
C ILE A 189 -8.40 -1.78 -34.86
N THR A 190 -7.28 -2.29 -34.34
CA THR A 190 -6.19 -1.43 -33.83
C THR A 190 -5.25 -0.91 -34.90
N THR A 191 -4.97 -1.71 -35.93
CA THR A 191 -4.00 -1.40 -36.99
C THR A 191 -4.65 -1.01 -38.31
N ASN A 192 -5.98 -0.87 -38.33
CA ASN A 192 -6.78 -0.57 -39.52
C ASN A 192 -6.49 -1.55 -40.68
N GLY A 193 -6.25 -2.82 -40.34
CA GLY A 193 -5.98 -3.91 -41.29
C GLY A 193 -4.57 -3.94 -41.90
N THR A 194 -3.61 -3.14 -41.41
CA THR A 194 -2.25 -3.12 -41.98
C THR A 194 -1.40 -4.33 -41.57
N LYS A 195 -1.71 -4.97 -40.44
CA LYS A 195 -0.96 -6.11 -39.90
C LYS A 195 -1.79 -7.40 -39.88
N LYS A 196 -1.14 -8.51 -40.22
CA LYS A 196 -1.72 -9.85 -40.18
C LYS A 196 -1.09 -10.67 -39.07
N GLN A 197 -1.91 -11.46 -38.38
CA GLN A 197 -1.46 -12.39 -37.36
C GLN A 197 -0.49 -13.41 -37.99
N LEU A 198 0.70 -13.53 -37.40
CA LEU A 198 1.63 -14.60 -37.73
C LEU A 198 1.08 -15.89 -37.11
N ILE A 199 0.67 -16.83 -37.97
CA ILE A 199 0.34 -18.19 -37.54
C ILE A 199 1.68 -18.89 -37.27
N LEU A 200 1.98 -19.13 -36.01
CA LEU A 200 3.06 -20.03 -35.57
C LEU A 200 2.58 -21.47 -35.60
#